data_AF-A0A699ZYX2-F1
#
_entry.id   AF-A0A699ZYX2-F1
#
_cell.length_a   1.000
_cell.length_b   1.000
_cell.length_c   1.000
_cell.angle_alpha   90.00
_cell.angle_beta   90.00
_cell.angle_gamma   90.00
#
_symmetry.space_group_name_H-M   'P 1'
#
loop_
_entity.id
_entity.type
_entity.pdbx_description
1 polymer ?
#
loop_
_entity_poly.entity_id
_entity_poly.type
_entity_poly.pdbx_seq_one_letter_code
_entity_poly.pdbx_strand_id
1 'polypeptide(L)'
;MPSVAAIVGSINPDCTRYACRIYAQDPLKEMVTDMAKAVFELLGLWGTTNKGLPDVILMFRDGVSEGQFSQVLDYELKAIQEACSKFTVSKQPYKPRITFVTVQKRHGTRFFPGDAASVDQKSGNVRPGVVIDREVCSTREFDYYLNSHAGIQGTNKAAKYSVLSDDVGFTADSMQLLTYWLCHTFCRCTRQDRMLVSLVTTLKLATQRNTPASV
;
A
#
# COMPACT_ATOMS: atom_id res chain seq x y z
N MET A 1 -23.87 -7.30 -4.22
CA MET A 1 -22.86 -7.07 -5.27
C MET A 1 -21.53 -7.58 -4.75
N PRO A 2 -20.76 -8.36 -5.53
CA PRO A 2 -19.50 -8.94 -5.06
C PRO A 2 -18.48 -7.84 -4.74
N SER A 3 -17.63 -8.10 -3.75
CA SER A 3 -16.43 -7.30 -3.50
C SER A 3 -15.39 -7.64 -4.58
N VAL A 4 -14.54 -6.69 -4.96
CA VAL A 4 -13.44 -6.94 -5.93
C VAL A 4 -12.12 -6.61 -5.26
N ALA A 5 -11.21 -7.58 -5.24
CA ALA A 5 -9.83 -7.38 -4.85
C ALA A 5 -8.94 -7.35 -6.09
N ALA A 6 -8.19 -6.28 -6.24
CA ALA A 6 -7.13 -6.15 -7.23
C ALA A 6 -5.79 -6.14 -6.52
N ILE A 7 -4.83 -6.91 -7.01
CA ILE A 7 -3.50 -7.07 -6.43
C ILE A 7 -2.51 -6.72 -7.55
N VAL A 8 -1.73 -5.67 -7.35
CA VAL A 8 -0.87 -5.09 -8.37
C VAL A 8 0.57 -5.21 -7.94
N GLY A 9 1.43 -5.82 -8.75
CA GLY A 9 2.85 -5.91 -8.43
C GLY A 9 3.77 -5.40 -9.52
N SER A 10 4.90 -4.81 -9.12
CA SER A 10 5.95 -4.40 -10.05
C SER A 10 6.53 -5.64 -10.73
N ILE A 11 6.92 -5.52 -11.99
CA ILE A 11 7.51 -6.62 -12.77
C ILE A 11 8.96 -6.34 -13.18
N ASN A 12 9.53 -5.22 -12.76
CA ASN A 12 10.92 -4.85 -12.95
C ASN A 12 11.50 -4.15 -11.70
N PRO A 13 12.83 -4.21 -11.49
CA PRO A 13 13.51 -3.60 -10.34
C PRO A 13 13.23 -2.12 -10.15
N ASP A 14 13.12 -1.36 -11.24
CA ASP A 14 12.90 0.09 -11.18
C ASP A 14 11.49 0.49 -10.75
N CYS A 15 10.59 -0.48 -10.53
CA CYS A 15 9.20 -0.23 -10.11
C CYS A 15 8.47 0.72 -11.05
N THR A 16 8.68 0.57 -12.36
CA THR A 16 8.05 1.42 -13.40
C THR A 16 6.98 0.67 -14.20
N ARG A 17 7.03 -0.67 -14.21
CA ARG A 17 6.06 -1.53 -14.88
C ARG A 17 5.36 -2.40 -13.85
N TYR A 18 4.05 -2.52 -13.97
CA TYR A 18 3.21 -3.26 -13.04
C TYR A 18 2.26 -4.20 -13.77
N ALA A 19 2.00 -5.36 -13.15
CA ALA A 19 0.96 -6.29 -13.56
C ALA A 19 -0.12 -6.35 -12.47
N CYS A 20 -1.37 -6.53 -12.90
CA CYS A 20 -2.52 -6.61 -12.00
C CYS A 20 -3.15 -8.00 -12.06
N ARG A 21 -3.66 -8.48 -10.93
CA ARG A 21 -4.56 -9.62 -10.81
C ARG A 21 -5.82 -9.20 -10.08
N ILE A 22 -6.97 -9.53 -10.66
CA ILE A 22 -8.27 -9.10 -10.15
C ILE A 22 -9.09 -10.34 -9.86
N TYR A 23 -9.67 -10.40 -8.66
CA TYR A 23 -10.49 -11.51 -8.20
C TYR A 23 -11.82 -10.98 -7.67
N ALA A 24 -12.90 -11.65 -8.05
CA ALA A 24 -14.21 -11.44 -7.45
C ALA A 24 -14.26 -12.12 -6.07
N GLN A 25 -14.96 -11.49 -5.13
CA GLN A 25 -15.08 -11.94 -3.76
C GLN A 25 -16.52 -11.86 -3.29
N ASP A 26 -16.80 -12.63 -2.24
CA ASP A 26 -18.08 -12.55 -1.55
C ASP A 26 -18.37 -11.12 -1.10
N PRO A 27 -19.64 -10.69 -1.12
CA PRO A 27 -20.03 -9.38 -0.62
C PRO A 27 -19.53 -9.14 0.81
N LEU A 28 -19.10 -7.91 1.10
CA LEU A 28 -18.62 -7.46 2.42
C LEU A 28 -17.36 -8.16 2.97
N LYS A 29 -16.73 -9.08 2.21
CA LYS A 29 -15.47 -9.68 2.62
C LYS A 29 -14.34 -8.67 2.50
N GLU A 30 -13.65 -8.39 3.60
CA GLU A 30 -12.52 -7.44 3.60
C GLU A 30 -11.18 -8.08 3.32
N MET A 31 -11.01 -9.33 3.71
CA MET A 31 -9.78 -10.10 3.49
C MET A 31 -9.69 -10.60 2.05
N VAL A 32 -8.47 -10.60 1.52
CA VAL A 32 -8.22 -11.08 0.18
C VAL A 32 -8.17 -12.61 0.12
N THR A 33 -9.24 -13.26 -0.38
CA THR A 33 -9.32 -14.72 -0.48
C THR A 33 -8.21 -15.35 -1.34
N ASP A 34 -7.92 -14.75 -2.50
CA ASP A 34 -6.98 -15.33 -3.49
C ASP A 34 -5.58 -14.70 -3.43
N MET A 35 -5.16 -14.22 -2.26
CA MET A 35 -3.87 -13.53 -2.14
C MET A 35 -2.69 -14.43 -2.53
N ALA A 36 -2.67 -15.68 -2.04
CA ALA A 36 -1.60 -16.61 -2.37
C ALA A 36 -1.48 -16.88 -3.88
N LYS A 37 -2.63 -17.01 -4.56
CA LYS A 37 -2.68 -17.22 -6.01
C LYS A 37 -2.16 -16.00 -6.77
N ALA A 38 -2.61 -14.81 -6.39
CA ALA A 38 -2.18 -13.57 -7.02
C ALA A 38 -0.67 -13.35 -6.91
N VAL A 39 -0.13 -13.54 -5.70
CA VAL A 39 1.30 -13.37 -5.40
C VAL A 39 2.11 -14.41 -6.16
N PHE A 40 1.66 -15.66 -6.21
CA PHE A 40 2.31 -16.71 -6.99
C PHE A 40 2.40 -16.34 -8.48
N GLU A 41 1.30 -15.87 -9.07
CA GLU A 41 1.28 -15.45 -10.48
C GLU A 41 2.16 -14.23 -10.75
N LEU A 42 2.21 -13.26 -9.83
CA LEU A 42 3.06 -12.07 -9.94
C LEU A 42 4.56 -12.40 -9.78
N LEU A 43 4.91 -13.26 -8.82
CA LEU A 43 6.28 -13.75 -8.63
C LEU A 43 6.75 -14.59 -9.83
N GLY A 44 5.87 -15.41 -10.40
CA GLY A 44 6.16 -16.13 -11.64
C GLY A 44 6.47 -15.18 -12.79
N LEU A 45 5.69 -14.11 -12.95
CA LEU A 45 5.93 -13.08 -13.97
C LEU A 45 7.22 -12.29 -13.72
N TRP A 46 7.54 -11.99 -12.46
CA TRP A 46 8.82 -11.38 -12.10
C TRP A 46 9.99 -12.30 -12.47
N GLY A 47 9.89 -13.59 -12.10
CA GLY A 47 10.92 -14.60 -12.38
C GLY A 47 11.23 -14.75 -13.86
N THR A 48 10.21 -14.77 -14.71
CA THR A 48 10.40 -14.84 -16.17
C THR A 48 10.97 -13.55 -16.75
N THR A 49 10.62 -12.40 -16.19
CA THR A 49 11.07 -11.08 -16.69
C THR A 49 12.51 -10.76 -16.26
N ASN A 50 12.88 -11.09 -15.03
CA ASN A 50 14.13 -10.64 -14.40
C ASN A 50 15.16 -11.75 -14.18
N LYS A 51 14.87 -12.99 -14.60
CA LYS A 51 15.74 -14.17 -14.46
C LYS A 51 16.16 -14.46 -13.01
N GLY A 52 15.26 -14.18 -12.07
CA GLY A 52 15.46 -14.37 -10.63
C GLY A 52 14.23 -13.92 -9.86
N LEU A 53 14.11 -14.32 -8.60
CA LEU A 53 13.06 -13.87 -7.69
C LEU A 53 13.59 -12.71 -6.83
N PRO A 54 12.71 -11.81 -6.35
CA PRO A 54 13.16 -10.66 -5.56
C PRO A 54 13.62 -11.09 -4.16
N ASP A 55 14.62 -10.45 -3.56
CA ASP A 55 15.02 -10.81 -2.18
C ASP A 55 14.10 -10.20 -1.11
N VAL A 56 13.33 -9.18 -1.50
CA VAL A 56 12.48 -8.37 -0.62
C VAL A 56 11.11 -8.18 -1.25
N ILE A 57 10.06 -8.35 -0.46
CA ILE A 57 8.68 -8.05 -0.84
C ILE A 57 8.14 -6.95 0.08
N LEU A 58 7.77 -5.81 -0.52
CA LEU A 58 7.12 -4.70 0.17
C LEU A 58 5.64 -4.63 -0.21
N MET A 59 4.78 -4.98 0.75
CA MET A 59 3.33 -5.06 0.59
C MET A 59 2.65 -3.81 1.15
N PHE A 60 1.87 -3.11 0.33
CA PHE A 60 1.01 -2.02 0.79
C PHE A 60 -0.46 -2.39 0.68
N ARG A 61 -1.15 -2.42 1.82
CA ARG A 61 -2.52 -2.89 1.94
C ARG A 61 -3.48 -1.73 2.23
N ASP A 62 -4.32 -1.36 1.26
CA ASP A 62 -5.26 -0.23 1.40
C ASP A 62 -6.63 -0.67 1.95
N GLY A 63 -7.18 0.04 2.93
CA GLY A 63 -8.56 -0.15 3.38
C GLY A 63 -8.75 -1.26 4.41
N VAL A 64 -7.83 -1.34 5.36
CA VAL A 64 -7.92 -2.21 6.56
C VAL A 64 -8.01 -1.31 7.79
N SER A 65 -8.95 -1.59 8.68
CA SER A 65 -9.08 -0.89 9.96
C SER A 65 -8.12 -1.47 11.01
N GLU A 66 -7.75 -0.69 12.02
CA GLU A 66 -6.81 -1.12 13.08
C GLU A 66 -7.28 -2.39 13.79
N GLY A 67 -8.59 -2.51 14.03
CA GLY A 67 -9.20 -3.70 14.64
C GLY A 67 -9.04 -5.00 13.84
N GLN A 68 -8.58 -4.94 12.59
CA GLN A 68 -8.38 -6.08 11.70
C GLN A 68 -6.92 -6.38 11.41
N PHE A 69 -5.97 -5.66 12.02
CA PHE A 69 -4.54 -5.86 11.77
C PHE A 69 -4.09 -7.29 12.05
N SER A 70 -4.50 -7.87 13.18
CA SER A 70 -4.19 -9.27 13.51
C SER A 70 -4.73 -10.23 12.46
N GLN A 71 -5.98 -10.03 12.02
CA GLN A 71 -6.61 -10.90 11.03
C GLN A 71 -5.93 -10.78 9.66
N VAL A 72 -5.50 -9.58 9.27
CA VAL A 72 -4.78 -9.40 8.01
C VAL A 72 -3.41 -10.07 8.07
N LEU A 73 -2.67 -9.94 9.17
CA LEU A 73 -1.42 -10.67 9.34
C LEU A 73 -1.62 -12.20 9.32
N ASP A 74 -2.64 -12.70 10.02
CA ASP A 74 -2.86 -14.13 10.15
C ASP A 74 -3.26 -14.82 8.85
N TYR A 75 -3.86 -14.10 7.91
CA TYR A 75 -4.37 -14.67 6.66
C TYR A 75 -3.63 -14.17 5.43
N GLU A 76 -3.44 -12.85 5.28
CA GLU A 76 -2.83 -12.25 4.09
C GLU A 76 -1.30 -12.43 4.11
N LEU A 77 -0.63 -12.13 5.23
CA LEU A 77 0.83 -12.33 5.31
C LEU A 77 1.19 -13.82 5.20
N LYS A 78 0.44 -14.71 5.87
CA LYS A 78 0.65 -16.17 5.71
C LYS A 78 0.42 -16.62 4.27
N ALA A 79 -0.61 -16.13 3.59
CA ALA A 79 -0.85 -16.43 2.19
C ALA A 79 0.29 -15.97 1.26
N ILE A 80 0.91 -14.81 1.54
CA ILE A 80 2.11 -14.34 0.82
C ILE A 80 3.28 -15.31 1.05
N GLN A 81 3.53 -15.70 2.31
CA GLN A 81 4.61 -16.63 2.67
C GLN A 81 4.41 -18.01 2.03
N GLU A 82 3.18 -18.53 2.01
CA GLU A 82 2.81 -19.78 1.35
C GLU A 82 2.99 -19.70 -0.18
N ALA A 83 2.69 -18.55 -0.80
CA ALA A 83 2.95 -18.36 -2.22
C ALA A 83 4.44 -18.35 -2.54
N CYS A 84 5.26 -17.74 -1.67
CA CYS A 84 6.71 -17.70 -1.81
C CYS A 84 7.33 -19.10 -1.67
N SER A 85 6.90 -19.88 -0.68
CA SER A 85 7.47 -21.21 -0.41
C SER A 85 7.24 -22.23 -1.52
N LYS A 86 6.28 -21.98 -2.43
CA LYS A 86 6.06 -22.79 -3.65
C LYS A 86 7.18 -22.65 -4.68
N PHE A 87 7.97 -21.58 -4.61
CA PHE A 87 9.16 -21.43 -5.43
C PHE A 87 10.38 -22.02 -4.73
N THR A 88 11.36 -22.48 -5.52
CA THR A 88 12.61 -23.04 -5.00
C THR A 88 13.79 -22.23 -5.53
N VAL A 89 14.67 -21.80 -4.63
CA VAL A 89 15.94 -21.12 -4.93
C VAL A 89 17.05 -21.94 -4.28
N SER A 90 18.07 -22.31 -5.05
CA SER A 90 19.21 -23.09 -4.54
C SER A 90 18.83 -24.38 -3.80
N LYS A 91 17.83 -25.12 -4.33
CA LYS A 91 17.26 -26.35 -3.74
C LYS A 91 16.58 -26.17 -2.38
N GLN A 92 16.30 -24.93 -1.97
CA GLN A 92 15.57 -24.60 -0.74
C GLN A 92 14.29 -23.83 -1.08
N PRO A 93 13.24 -23.91 -0.23
CA PRO A 93 12.06 -23.08 -0.38
C PRO A 93 12.44 -21.59 -0.38
N TYR A 94 11.91 -20.84 -1.35
CA TYR A 94 12.15 -19.42 -1.46
C TYR A 94 11.47 -18.68 -0.30
N LYS A 95 12.27 -17.95 0.47
CA LYS A 95 11.83 -17.20 1.65
C LYS A 95 12.39 -15.77 1.59
N PRO A 96 11.70 -14.84 0.93
CA PRO A 96 12.11 -13.44 0.90
C PRO A 96 11.84 -12.78 2.25
N ARG A 97 12.50 -11.64 2.48
CA ARG A 97 12.14 -10.74 3.59
C ARG A 97 10.86 -9.98 3.21
N ILE A 98 9.86 -9.98 4.08
CA ILE A 98 8.58 -9.32 3.81
C ILE A 98 8.39 -8.15 4.78
N THR A 99 8.03 -7.00 4.22
CA THR A 99 7.55 -5.85 4.99
C THR A 99 6.10 -5.57 4.61
N PHE A 100 5.21 -5.57 5.60
CA PHE A 100 3.77 -5.43 5.42
C PHE A 100 3.29 -4.13 6.03
N VAL A 101 2.81 -3.22 5.19
CA VAL A 101 2.37 -1.88 5.58
C VAL A 101 0.89 -1.70 5.22
N THR A 102 0.06 -1.31 6.18
CA THR A 102 -1.31 -0.90 5.89
C THR A 102 -1.38 0.59 5.59
N VAL A 103 -2.30 0.95 4.68
CA VAL A 103 -2.53 2.32 4.26
C VAL A 103 -3.98 2.68 4.55
N GLN A 104 -4.18 3.71 5.38
CA GLN A 104 -5.48 4.22 5.74
C GLN A 104 -5.63 5.66 5.24
N LYS A 105 -6.41 5.81 4.17
CA LYS A 105 -6.73 7.13 3.58
C LYS A 105 -8.03 7.72 4.13
N ARG A 106 -8.84 6.90 4.80
CA ARG A 106 -10.20 7.24 5.26
C ARG A 106 -10.30 7.27 6.80
N HIS A 107 -9.71 8.26 7.45
CA HIS A 107 -9.80 8.51 8.91
C HIS A 107 -10.35 9.91 9.29
N GLY A 108 -10.59 10.16 10.58
CA GLY A 108 -11.06 11.46 11.08
C GLY A 108 -9.99 12.55 11.08
N THR A 109 -8.71 12.19 11.27
CA THR A 109 -7.60 13.13 11.49
C THR A 109 -7.40 14.13 10.34
N ARG A 110 -7.19 15.40 10.69
CA ARG A 110 -6.78 16.48 9.79
C ARG A 110 -5.60 17.20 10.43
N PHE A 111 -4.66 17.62 9.59
CA PHE A 111 -3.49 18.38 10.01
C PHE A 111 -3.58 19.77 9.42
N PHE A 112 -3.19 20.75 10.22
CA PHE A 112 -3.09 22.14 9.83
C PHE A 112 -1.65 22.60 10.00
N PRO A 113 -1.11 23.42 9.08
CA PRO A 113 0.26 23.90 9.19
C PRO A 113 0.41 24.78 10.43
N GLY A 114 1.37 24.45 11.30
CA GLY A 114 1.71 25.26 12.48
C GLY A 114 2.68 26.40 12.15
N ASP A 115 3.56 26.19 11.17
CA ASP A 115 4.60 27.13 10.76
C ASP A 115 4.52 27.46 9.27
N ALA A 116 4.99 28.64 8.87
CA ALA A 116 5.02 29.08 7.47
C ALA A 116 5.78 28.11 6.54
N ALA A 117 6.80 27.39 7.05
CA ALA A 117 7.54 26.39 6.28
C ALA A 117 6.72 25.14 5.93
N SER A 118 5.68 24.85 6.71
CA SER A 118 4.79 23.70 6.53
C SER A 118 3.56 24.02 5.68
N VAL A 119 3.42 25.27 5.21
CA VAL A 119 2.30 25.75 4.38
C VAL A 119 2.63 25.55 2.89
N ASP A 120 1.70 24.95 2.16
CA ASP A 120 1.63 25.09 0.71
C ASP A 120 1.02 26.45 0.35
N GLN A 121 1.84 27.36 -0.19
CA GLN A 121 1.45 28.74 -0.50
C GLN A 121 0.26 28.86 -1.44
N LYS A 122 -0.02 27.82 -2.27
CA LYS A 122 -1.14 27.84 -3.21
C LYS A 122 -2.47 27.49 -2.57
N SER A 123 -2.47 26.60 -1.59
CA SER A 123 -3.69 25.99 -1.05
C SER A 123 -3.95 26.30 0.42
N GLY A 124 -2.95 26.82 1.14
CA GLY A 124 -3.01 27.01 2.59
C GLY A 124 -2.99 25.70 3.38
N ASN A 125 -2.84 24.56 2.70
CA ASN A 125 -2.75 23.24 3.35
C ASN A 125 -1.33 22.93 3.82
N VAL A 126 -1.20 21.82 4.55
CA VAL A 126 0.09 21.20 4.81
C VAL A 126 0.81 20.90 3.49
N ARG A 127 2.10 21.27 3.43
CA ARG A 127 2.98 21.06 2.27
C ARG A 127 3.13 19.57 1.94
N PRO A 128 3.20 19.18 0.66
CA PRO A 128 3.52 17.81 0.28
C PRO A 128 4.90 17.39 0.79
N GLY A 129 5.01 16.16 1.30
CA GLY A 129 6.22 15.61 1.90
C GLY A 129 6.31 15.75 3.42
N VAL A 130 5.37 16.47 4.06
CA VAL A 130 5.33 16.54 5.53
C VAL A 130 4.90 15.18 6.09
N VAL A 131 5.70 14.71 7.05
CA VAL A 131 5.46 13.50 7.82
C VAL A 131 5.14 13.89 9.26
N ILE A 132 4.15 13.22 9.86
CA ILE A 132 3.85 13.29 11.29
C ILE A 132 4.00 11.88 11.86
N ASP A 133 5.01 11.66 12.68
CA ASP A 133 5.32 10.38 13.33
C ASP A 133 5.38 10.50 14.87
N ARG A 134 5.04 11.67 15.42
CA ARG A 134 5.06 11.98 16.86
C ARG A 134 3.70 12.46 17.35
N GLU A 135 3.47 12.30 18.65
CA GLU A 135 2.30 12.76 19.44
C GLU A 135 0.94 12.17 19.08
N VAL A 136 0.57 12.17 17.79
CA VAL A 136 -0.72 11.70 17.28
C VAL A 136 -0.66 10.21 16.88
N CYS A 137 0.55 9.67 16.75
CA CYS A 137 0.82 8.30 16.37
C CYS A 137 0.74 7.34 17.58
N SER A 138 0.61 6.05 17.31
CA SER A 138 0.59 5.03 18.34
C SER A 138 1.88 5.04 19.16
N THR A 139 1.78 4.86 20.47
CA THR A 139 2.97 4.78 21.34
C THR A 139 3.68 3.43 21.26
N ARG A 140 3.04 2.43 20.62
CA ARG A 140 3.52 1.04 20.58
C ARG A 140 3.74 0.53 19.16
N GLU A 141 2.97 1.01 18.20
CA GLU A 141 3.04 0.57 16.82
C GLU A 141 3.89 1.54 16.01
N PHE A 142 4.53 1.03 14.96
CA PHE A 142 5.24 1.87 14.02
C PHE A 142 4.24 2.41 12.99
N ASP A 143 3.63 3.54 13.30
CA ASP A 143 2.74 4.28 12.41
C ASP A 143 3.20 5.71 12.18
N TYR A 144 2.81 6.26 11.03
CA TYR A 144 3.09 7.64 10.66
C TYR A 144 2.04 8.15 9.67
N TYR A 145 1.81 9.46 9.67
CA TYR A 145 1.02 10.14 8.65
C TYR A 145 1.95 10.78 7.63
N LEU A 146 1.68 10.57 6.35
CA LEU A 146 2.39 11.23 5.26
C LEU A 146 1.40 11.99 4.37
N ASN A 147 1.65 13.29 4.23
CA ASN A 147 0.95 14.12 3.26
C ASN A 147 1.70 14.08 1.92
N SER A 148 1.34 13.16 1.04
CA SER A 148 2.10 12.95 -0.21
C SER A 148 1.76 13.95 -1.32
N HIS A 149 0.57 14.58 -1.32
CA HIS A 149 0.06 15.35 -2.45
C HIS A 149 -0.35 16.79 -2.09
N ALA A 150 -0.29 17.69 -3.09
CA ALA A 150 -0.78 19.06 -2.94
C ALA A 150 -2.31 19.11 -2.88
N GLY A 151 -2.86 19.85 -1.91
CA GLY A 151 -4.30 20.01 -1.77
C GLY A 151 -4.82 20.97 -2.84
N ILE A 152 -5.62 20.48 -3.79
CA ILE A 152 -6.21 21.36 -4.82
C ILE A 152 -7.43 22.10 -4.27
N GLN A 153 -8.24 21.42 -3.46
CA GLN A 153 -9.47 21.98 -2.88
C GLN A 153 -9.76 21.34 -1.53
N GLY A 154 -10.19 22.16 -0.56
CA GLY A 154 -10.50 21.73 0.80
C GLY A 154 -9.26 21.38 1.62
N THR A 155 -9.49 20.77 2.79
CA THR A 155 -8.40 20.36 3.69
C THR A 155 -7.77 19.05 3.26
N ASN A 156 -6.45 19.04 3.16
CA ASN A 156 -5.70 17.83 2.87
C ASN A 156 -5.88 16.78 3.97
N LYS A 157 -5.88 15.52 3.53
CA LYS A 157 -5.97 14.37 4.41
C LYS A 157 -4.76 13.49 4.13
N ALA A 158 -3.76 13.65 4.99
CA ALA A 158 -2.56 12.82 5.02
C ALA A 158 -2.97 11.36 5.22
N ALA A 159 -2.37 10.42 4.51
CA ALA A 159 -2.65 9.01 4.70
C ALA A 159 -1.89 8.51 5.93
N LYS A 160 -2.53 7.67 6.75
CA LYS A 160 -1.87 6.94 7.83
C LYS A 160 -1.27 5.65 7.28
N TYR A 161 -0.02 5.40 7.61
CA TYR A 161 0.70 4.19 7.31
C TYR A 161 1.02 3.48 8.62
N SER A 162 0.75 2.18 8.71
CA SER A 162 1.09 1.37 9.88
C SER A 162 1.89 0.15 9.42
N VAL A 163 3.13 0.04 9.90
CA VAL A 163 4.01 -1.09 9.62
C VAL A 163 3.61 -2.23 10.56
N LEU A 164 3.02 -3.28 10.02
CA LEU A 164 2.51 -4.41 10.81
C LEU A 164 3.55 -5.51 10.99
N SER A 165 4.41 -5.70 10.00
CA SER A 165 5.52 -6.68 10.03
C SER A 165 6.66 -6.13 9.20
N ASP A 166 7.90 -6.27 9.68
CA ASP A 166 9.08 -5.81 8.97
C ASP A 166 10.27 -6.75 9.17
N ASP A 167 10.50 -7.62 8.18
CA ASP A 167 11.67 -8.51 8.16
C ASP A 167 12.93 -7.83 7.62
N VAL A 168 12.80 -6.65 7.01
CA VAL A 168 13.94 -5.93 6.42
C VAL A 168 14.68 -5.11 7.47
N GLY A 169 13.97 -4.58 8.47
CA GLY A 169 14.52 -3.76 9.53
C GLY A 169 14.68 -2.30 9.12
N PHE A 170 13.65 -1.71 8.51
CA PHE A 170 13.65 -0.32 8.10
C PHE A 170 13.66 0.63 9.30
N THR A 171 14.43 1.72 9.18
CA THR A 171 14.30 2.87 10.08
C THR A 171 13.08 3.70 9.71
N ALA A 172 12.60 4.52 10.66
CA ALA A 172 11.53 5.50 10.45
C ALA A 172 11.74 6.32 9.18
N ASP A 173 12.89 6.99 9.09
CA ASP A 173 13.25 7.85 7.95
C ASP A 173 13.27 7.07 6.63
N SER A 174 13.83 5.85 6.62
CA SER A 174 13.94 5.04 5.40
C SER A 174 12.56 4.61 4.89
N MET A 175 11.67 4.18 5.79
CA MET A 175 10.32 3.76 5.45
C MET A 175 9.48 4.94 4.94
N GLN A 176 9.57 6.08 5.64
CA GLN A 176 8.85 7.30 5.27
C GLN A 176 9.32 7.85 3.92
N LEU A 177 10.64 7.89 3.67
CA LEU A 177 11.22 8.35 2.41
C LEU A 177 10.88 7.42 1.25
N LEU A 178 10.99 6.11 1.45
CA LEU A 178 10.62 5.10 0.44
C LEU A 178 9.15 5.24 0.07
N THR A 179 8.28 5.36 1.07
CA THR A 179 6.84 5.55 0.86
C THR A 179 6.56 6.84 0.10
N TYR A 180 7.27 7.92 0.41
CA TYR A 180 7.14 9.16 -0.34
C TYR A 180 7.61 9.02 -1.80
N TRP A 181 8.73 8.36 -2.07
CA TRP A 181 9.23 8.14 -3.43
C TRP A 181 8.27 7.29 -4.27
N LEU A 182 7.65 6.26 -3.68
CA LEU A 182 6.65 5.42 -4.36
C LEU A 182 5.35 6.18 -4.70
N CYS A 183 5.09 7.34 -4.09
CA CYS A 183 4.00 8.24 -4.54
C CYS A 183 4.33 8.97 -5.86
N HIS A 184 5.61 9.05 -6.25
CA HIS A 184 6.07 9.75 -7.47
C HIS A 184 6.29 8.83 -8.66
N THR A 185 6.25 7.51 -8.47
CA THR A 185 6.39 6.54 -9.58
C THR A 185 5.07 6.28 -10.33
N PHE A 186 4.02 7.04 -10.00
CA PHE A 186 2.72 6.88 -10.64
C PHE A 186 2.71 7.37 -12.10
N CYS A 187 2.57 6.45 -13.04
CA CYS A 187 2.76 6.72 -14.47
C CYS A 187 1.64 7.52 -15.17
N ARG A 188 0.48 7.74 -14.53
CA ARG A 188 -0.65 8.43 -15.17
C ARG A 188 -0.65 9.94 -14.96
N CYS A 189 0.04 10.42 -13.93
CA CYS A 189 0.06 11.84 -13.58
C CYS A 189 1.50 12.23 -13.23
N THR A 190 1.96 13.38 -13.72
CA THR A 190 3.20 14.02 -13.23
C THR A 190 3.02 14.71 -11.87
N ARG A 191 1.97 14.34 -11.13
CA ARG A 191 1.59 14.87 -9.82
C ARG A 191 1.51 13.73 -8.83
N GLN A 192 1.89 14.02 -7.59
CA GLN A 192 1.78 13.07 -6.48
C GLN A 192 0.34 12.62 -6.31
N ASP A 193 0.11 11.32 -6.32
CA ASP A 193 -1.20 10.75 -6.04
C ASP A 193 -1.22 10.08 -4.65
N ARG A 194 -2.42 9.94 -4.07
CA ARG A 194 -2.60 9.25 -2.76
C ARG A 194 -2.38 7.75 -2.85
N MET A 195 -2.06 7.21 -4.02
CA MET A 195 -2.00 5.78 -4.26
C MET A 195 -0.54 5.36 -4.45
N LEU A 196 -0.02 4.61 -3.47
CA LEU A 196 1.29 4.00 -3.58
C LEU A 196 1.30 2.93 -4.67
N VAL A 197 2.33 2.98 -5.49
CA VAL A 197 2.61 1.95 -6.49
C VAL A 197 3.82 1.16 -5.97
N SER A 198 3.59 -0.03 -5.40
CA SER A 198 4.66 -0.90 -4.85
C SER A 198 4.43 -2.36 -5.25
N LEU A 199 5.41 -3.21 -4.92
CA LEU A 199 5.59 -4.60 -5.34
C LEU A 199 4.36 -5.50 -5.19
N VAL A 200 3.47 -5.19 -4.25
CA VAL A 200 2.09 -5.71 -4.20
C VAL A 200 1.20 -4.63 -3.54
N THR A 201 0.31 -3.97 -4.29
CA THR A 201 -0.76 -3.10 -3.76
C THR A 201 -2.10 -3.79 -3.92
N THR A 202 -2.83 -3.99 -2.82
CA THR A 202 -4.24 -4.41 -2.92
C THR A 202 -5.14 -3.20 -3.05
N LEU A 203 -5.74 -2.99 -4.23
CA LEU A 203 -6.81 -2.02 -4.43
C LEU A 203 -8.16 -2.74 -4.33
N LYS A 204 -9.01 -2.30 -3.41
CA LYS A 204 -10.40 -2.74 -3.34
C LYS A 204 -11.26 -1.80 -4.19
N LEU A 205 -11.74 -2.28 -5.34
CA LEU A 205 -12.67 -1.53 -6.17
C LEU A 205 -14.10 -1.84 -5.71
N ALA A 206 -14.67 -0.93 -4.92
CA ALA A 206 -16.12 -0.91 -4.71
C ALA A 206 -16.75 -0.15 -5.88
N THR A 207 -17.38 -0.86 -6.81
CA THR A 207 -18.17 -0.24 -7.88
C THR A 207 -19.29 0.59 -7.23
N GLN A 208 -19.28 1.90 -7.41
CA GLN A 208 -20.39 2.75 -6.95
C GLN A 208 -21.65 2.46 -7.78
N ARG A 209 -22.81 2.40 -7.12
CA ARG A 209 -24.12 2.33 -7.79
C ARG A 209 -24.28 3.55 -8.71
N ASN A 210 -24.35 3.32 -10.02
CA ASN A 210 -25.20 4.17 -10.86
C ASN A 210 -26.64 3.80 -10.50
N THR A 211 -27.28 4.61 -9.65
CA THR A 211 -28.74 4.65 -9.58
C THR A 211 -29.24 5.09 -10.96
N PRO A 212 -30.09 4.32 -11.65
CA PRO A 212 -30.81 4.86 -12.79
C PRO A 212 -31.69 6.00 -12.27
N ALA A 213 -31.56 7.18 -12.88
CA ALA A 213 -32.49 8.27 -12.68
C ALA A 213 -33.88 7.77 -13.08
N SER A 214 -34.77 7.61 -12.10
CA SER A 214 -36.20 7.48 -12.34
C SER A 214 -36.74 8.84 -12.76
N VAL A 215 -37.23 8.91 -14.00
CA VAL A 215 -38.13 9.96 -14.51
C VAL A 215 -39.53 9.68 -14.00
#